data_AF-A0A368F3Z8-F1
#
_entry.id   AF-A0A368F3Z8-F1
#
_cell.length_a   1.000
_cell.length_b   1.000
_cell.length_c   1.000
_cell.angle_alpha   90.00
_cell.angle_beta   90.00
_cell.angle_gamma   90.00
#
_symmetry.space_group_name_H-M   'P 1'
#
loop_
_entity.id
_entity.type
_entity.pdbx_description
1 polymer ?
#
loop_
_entity_poly.entity_id
_entity_poly.type
_entity_poly.pdbx_seq_one_letter_code
_entity_poly.pdbx_strand_id
1 'polypeptide(L)'
;MHVPQGMAYASLAGVPPVYGMYSSFFASTVYMFFGTAMHISIGVFAVASLMVGACKIRMLPSDDDISNSTSILGEGVGVMEFTSALTLVVGVVQIIFGVLRLGFLTTYLSDPLVSGFTTGSAAHVMVSQLNKVLGVKLPRHEGMGMLPRMVRDLIMSVGSANI
;
A
#
# COMPACT_ATOMS: atom_id res chain seq x y z
N MET A 1 15.31 -7.47 -10.03
CA MET A 1 14.88 -7.14 -8.65
C MET A 1 13.36 -6.98 -8.50
N HIS A 2 12.57 -6.69 -9.55
CA HIS A 2 11.12 -6.46 -9.43
C HIS A 2 10.29 -7.65 -8.94
N VAL A 3 10.71 -8.90 -9.19
CA VAL A 3 9.89 -10.09 -8.88
C VAL A 3 9.68 -10.27 -7.37
N PRO A 4 10.73 -10.42 -6.53
CA PRO A 4 10.55 -10.54 -5.08
C PRO A 4 9.92 -9.28 -4.45
N GLN A 5 10.31 -8.10 -4.94
CA GLN A 5 9.79 -6.81 -4.46
C GLN A 5 8.28 -6.67 -4.74
N GLY A 6 7.83 -7.07 -5.93
CA GLY A 6 6.43 -7.14 -6.33
C GLY A 6 5.58 -7.97 -5.39
N MET A 7 6.06 -9.18 -5.09
CA MET A 7 5.38 -10.12 -4.20
C MET A 7 5.30 -9.59 -2.76
N ALA A 8 6.39 -9.00 -2.25
CA ALA A 8 6.45 -8.44 -0.91
C ALA A 8 5.46 -7.28 -0.71
N TYR A 9 5.34 -6.41 -1.72
CA TYR A 9 4.45 -5.24 -1.66
C TYR A 9 2.96 -5.62 -1.80
N ALA A 10 2.62 -6.61 -2.62
CA ALA A 10 1.26 -7.14 -2.65
C ALA A 10 0.84 -7.75 -1.29
N SER A 11 1.74 -8.49 -0.64
CA SER A 11 1.53 -8.98 0.73
C SER A 11 1.35 -7.85 1.75
N LEU A 12 1.91 -6.65 1.52
CA LEU A 12 1.68 -5.49 2.38
C LEU A 12 0.30 -4.88 2.22
N ALA A 13 -0.21 -4.82 0.99
CA ALA A 13 -1.58 -4.39 0.71
C ALA A 13 -2.64 -5.39 1.23
N GLY A 14 -2.23 -6.62 1.55
CA GLY A 14 -3.14 -7.69 1.98
C GLY A 14 -3.85 -8.36 0.81
N VAL A 15 -3.24 -8.32 -0.37
CA VAL A 15 -3.72 -8.92 -1.62
C VAL A 15 -2.81 -10.12 -1.96
N PRO A 16 -3.29 -11.18 -2.65
CA PRO A 16 -2.44 -12.29 -3.03
C PRO A 16 -1.18 -11.84 -3.80
N PRO A 17 0.02 -12.39 -3.51
CA PRO A 17 1.29 -11.91 -4.08
C PRO A 17 1.36 -11.89 -5.62
N VAL A 18 0.59 -12.76 -6.27
CA VAL A 18 0.51 -12.86 -7.74
C VAL A 18 0.05 -11.54 -8.37
N TYR A 19 -0.82 -10.79 -7.71
CA TYR A 19 -1.31 -9.51 -8.23
C TYR A 19 -0.24 -8.41 -8.26
N GLY A 20 0.77 -8.48 -7.38
CA GLY A 20 1.92 -7.57 -7.43
C GLY A 20 2.77 -7.78 -8.68
N MET A 21 2.87 -9.03 -9.14
CA MET A 21 3.54 -9.37 -10.40
C MET A 21 2.75 -8.88 -11.61
N TYR A 22 1.43 -9.09 -11.62
CA TYR A 22 0.56 -8.58 -12.69
C TYR A 22 0.65 -7.06 -12.81
N SER A 23 0.53 -6.35 -11.69
CA SER A 23 0.65 -4.88 -11.66
C SER A 23 1.99 -4.39 -12.21
N SER A 24 3.11 -5.02 -11.81
CA SER A 24 4.44 -4.60 -12.27
C SER A 24 4.67 -4.87 -13.76
N PHE A 25 4.18 -5.99 -14.29
CA PHE A 25 4.31 -6.35 -15.70
C PHE A 25 3.48 -5.41 -16.60
N PHE A 26 2.20 -5.23 -16.27
CA PHE A 26 1.31 -4.39 -17.07
C PHE A 26 1.70 -2.91 -17.00
N ALA A 27 2.10 -2.40 -15.83
CA ALA A 27 2.52 -1.01 -15.69
C ALA A 27 3.76 -0.68 -16.53
N SER A 28 4.76 -1.57 -16.57
CA SER A 28 5.95 -1.38 -17.40
C SER A 28 5.63 -1.47 -18.89
N THR A 29 4.73 -2.38 -19.30
CA THR A 29 4.30 -2.51 -20.69
C THR A 29 3.57 -1.26 -21.17
N VAL A 30 2.67 -0.71 -20.37
CA VAL A 30 1.95 0.54 -20.69
C VAL A 30 2.92 1.72 -20.74
N TYR A 31 3.88 1.80 -19.80
CA TYR A 31 4.88 2.87 -19.79
C TYR A 31 5.80 2.84 -21.02
N MET A 32 6.08 1.67 -21.58
CA MET A 32 6.90 1.56 -22.80
C MET A 32 6.29 2.31 -23.99
N PHE A 33 4.95 2.38 -24.10
CA PHE A 33 4.28 3.05 -25.22
C PHE A 33 4.03 4.55 -24.97
N PHE A 34 3.74 4.94 -23.72
CA PHE A 34 3.33 6.31 -23.38
C PHE A 34 4.40 7.11 -22.61
N GLY A 35 5.49 6.47 -22.21
CA GLY A 35 6.54 7.06 -21.39
C GLY A 35 7.46 7.98 -22.18
N THR A 36 7.83 9.10 -21.56
CA THR A 36 8.75 10.09 -22.13
C THR A 36 10.21 9.90 -21.71
N ALA A 37 10.47 9.18 -20.61
CA ALA A 37 11.82 8.99 -20.07
C ALA A 37 12.30 7.54 -20.28
N MET A 38 13.36 7.37 -21.07
CA MET A 38 13.87 6.04 -21.45
C MET A 38 14.58 5.27 -20.32
N HIS A 39 14.97 5.95 -19.23
CA HIS A 39 15.78 5.34 -18.16
C HIS A 39 14.99 5.03 -16.88
N ILE A 40 13.70 5.39 -16.81
CA ILE A 40 12.89 5.14 -15.62
C ILE A 40 12.05 3.88 -15.79
N SER A 41 12.09 3.02 -14.77
CA SER A 41 11.26 1.82 -14.70
C SER A 41 10.14 2.05 -13.69
N ILE A 42 8.90 1.86 -14.13
CA ILE A 42 7.72 1.98 -13.28
C ILE A 42 7.29 0.61 -12.78
N GLY A 43 6.87 0.57 -11.51
CA GLY A 43 6.39 -0.65 -10.86
C GLY A 43 5.71 -0.34 -9.54
N VAL A 44 5.62 -1.36 -8.69
CA VAL A 44 4.98 -1.25 -7.39
C VAL A 44 5.82 -0.44 -6.39
N PHE A 45 5.14 0.36 -5.56
CA PHE A 45 5.76 1.20 -4.54
C PHE A 45 5.29 0.81 -3.13
N ALA A 46 6.22 0.81 -2.16
CA ALA A 46 5.96 0.35 -0.79
C ALA A 46 4.88 1.18 -0.09
N VAL A 47 4.99 2.51 -0.16
CA VAL A 47 4.07 3.43 0.52
C VAL A 47 2.67 3.33 -0.06
N ALA A 48 2.55 3.25 -1.39
CA ALA A 48 1.26 3.06 -2.05
C ALA A 48 0.59 1.74 -1.61
N SER A 49 1.37 0.66 -1.48
CA SER A 49 0.86 -0.63 -1.01
C SER A 49 0.41 -0.59 0.45
N LEU A 50 1.12 0.14 1.31
CA LEU A 50 0.70 0.39 2.69
C LEU A 50 -0.59 1.22 2.74
N MET A 51 -0.73 2.24 1.89
CA MET A 51 -1.93 3.07 1.85
C MET A 51 -3.16 2.29 1.36
N VAL A 52 -3.02 1.44 0.34
CA VAL A 52 -4.09 0.54 -0.10
C VAL A 52 -4.48 -0.42 1.02
N GLY A 53 -3.49 -1.01 1.69
CA GLY A 53 -3.72 -1.86 2.86
C GLY A 53 -4.46 -1.12 3.97
N ALA A 54 -4.17 0.17 4.13
CA ALA A 54 -4.83 0.98 5.14
C ALA A 54 -6.28 1.34 4.77
N CYS A 55 -6.51 1.76 3.52
CA CYS A 55 -7.85 1.97 3.00
C CYS A 55 -8.72 0.72 3.16
N LYS A 56 -8.16 -0.47 2.93
CA LYS A 56 -8.88 -1.75 3.10
C LYS A 56 -9.35 -1.95 4.53
N ILE A 57 -8.49 -1.77 5.54
CA ILE A 57 -8.87 -1.97 6.95
C ILE A 57 -9.97 -0.98 7.37
N ARG A 58 -9.94 0.25 6.84
CA ARG A 58 -10.94 1.27 7.17
C ARG A 58 -12.29 1.10 6.46
N MET A 59 -12.30 0.68 5.20
CA MET A 59 -13.54 0.50 4.42
C MET A 59 -14.13 -0.91 4.54
N LEU A 60 -13.30 -1.91 4.81
CA LEU A 60 -13.70 -3.30 4.98
C LEU A 60 -13.15 -3.81 6.33
N PRO A 61 -13.84 -3.49 7.45
CA PRO A 61 -13.54 -4.13 8.72
C PRO A 61 -13.71 -5.64 8.57
N SER A 62 -12.74 -6.42 9.05
CA SER A 62 -12.78 -7.88 9.00
C SER A 62 -14.06 -8.40 9.67
N ASP A 63 -14.71 -9.40 9.05
CA ASP A 63 -15.91 -10.10 9.55
C ASP A 63 -15.72 -10.85 10.89
N ASP A 64 -14.57 -10.74 11.56
CA ASP A 64 -14.36 -11.36 12.89
C ASP A 64 -15.21 -10.71 14.00
N ASP A 65 -15.78 -9.51 13.77
CA ASP A 65 -16.70 -8.83 14.70
C ASP A 65 -18.20 -9.14 14.46
N ILE A 66 -18.56 -9.97 13.47
CA ILE A 66 -19.97 -10.35 13.19
C ILE A 66 -20.19 -11.84 13.47
N SER A 67 -19.98 -12.26 14.72
CA SER A 67 -20.35 -13.61 15.18
C SER A 67 -21.86 -13.81 15.45
N ASN A 68 -22.76 -12.92 14.99
CA ASN A 68 -24.19 -13.14 15.22
C ASN A 68 -25.09 -12.33 14.28
N SER A 69 -25.24 -12.75 13.02
CA SER A 69 -26.50 -12.67 12.26
C SER A 69 -26.31 -13.23 10.85
N THR A 70 -27.21 -14.14 10.47
CA THR A 70 -27.36 -14.70 9.13
C THR A 70 -27.75 -13.62 8.12
N SER A 71 -26.79 -12.85 7.60
CA SER A 71 -27.05 -11.95 6.46
C SER A 71 -26.93 -12.72 5.15
N ILE A 72 -28.07 -13.22 4.67
CA ILE A 72 -28.28 -13.75 3.32
C ILE A 72 -28.37 -12.59 2.30
N LEU A 73 -27.50 -11.59 2.41
CA LEU A 73 -27.38 -10.48 1.47
C LEU A 73 -25.93 -9.99 1.44
N GLY A 74 -25.28 -10.21 0.31
CA GLY A 74 -23.98 -9.65 -0.03
C GLY A 74 -22.85 -10.68 0.07
N GLU A 75 -22.46 -11.23 -1.07
CA GLU A 75 -21.07 -11.61 -1.30
C GLU A 75 -20.19 -10.52 -0.68
N GLY A 76 -19.47 -10.84 0.40
CA GLY A 76 -18.54 -9.91 1.01
C GLY A 76 -17.62 -9.40 -0.09
N VAL A 77 -17.67 -8.09 -0.35
CA VAL A 77 -16.92 -7.45 -1.44
C VAL A 77 -15.49 -7.97 -1.37
N GLY A 78 -15.10 -8.74 -2.38
CA GLY A 78 -13.82 -9.41 -2.35
C GLY A 78 -12.73 -8.35 -2.19
N VAL A 79 -11.67 -8.64 -1.43
CA VAL A 79 -10.50 -7.75 -1.31
C VAL A 79 -9.99 -7.32 -2.70
N MET A 80 -10.18 -8.20 -3.69
CA MET A 80 -9.89 -7.95 -5.10
C MET A 80 -10.79 -6.89 -5.74
N GLU A 81 -12.10 -6.96 -5.52
CA GLU A 81 -13.08 -6.03 -6.08
C GLU A 81 -12.84 -4.62 -5.54
N PHE A 82 -12.72 -4.49 -4.21
CA PHE A 82 -12.39 -3.23 -3.57
C PHE A 82 -11.06 -2.64 -4.09
N THR A 83 -10.00 -3.46 -4.15
CA THR A 83 -8.69 -3.01 -4.61
C THR A 83 -8.74 -2.58 -6.08
N SER A 84 -9.47 -3.30 -6.93
CA SER A 84 -9.61 -2.97 -8.36
C SER A 84 -10.42 -1.70 -8.61
N ALA A 85 -11.47 -1.47 -7.82
CA ALA A 85 -12.26 -0.25 -7.89
C ALA A 85 -11.41 0.94 -7.42
N LEU A 86 -10.65 0.78 -6.33
CA LEU A 86 -9.75 1.81 -5.81
C LEU A 86 -8.66 2.16 -6.83
N THR A 87 -8.01 1.17 -7.44
CA THR A 87 -6.96 1.43 -8.45
C THR A 87 -7.53 2.06 -9.72
N LEU A 88 -8.75 1.69 -10.13
CA LEU A 88 -9.44 2.33 -11.25
C LEU A 88 -9.71 3.81 -10.96
N VAL A 89 -10.25 4.13 -9.78
CA VAL A 89 -10.51 5.53 -9.38
C VAL A 89 -9.22 6.33 -9.34
N VAL A 90 -8.15 5.79 -8.76
CA VAL A 90 -6.83 6.43 -8.74
C VAL A 90 -6.32 6.69 -10.17
N GLY A 91 -6.49 5.73 -11.09
CA GLY A 91 -6.11 5.89 -12.49
C GLY A 91 -6.91 6.99 -13.20
N VAL A 92 -8.22 7.06 -12.99
CA VAL A 92 -9.07 8.13 -13.56
C VAL A 92 -8.63 9.50 -13.04
N VAL A 93 -8.36 9.62 -11.73
CA VAL A 93 -7.85 10.88 -11.13
C VAL A 93 -6.50 11.26 -11.72
N GLN A 94 -5.59 10.30 -11.93
CA GLN A 94 -4.30 10.55 -12.58
C GLN A 94 -4.44 11.04 -14.02
N ILE A 95 -5.38 10.47 -14.79
CA ILE A 95 -5.68 10.94 -16.15
C ILE A 95 -6.22 12.37 -16.11
N ILE A 96 -7.12 12.70 -15.19
CA ILE A 96 -7.65 14.06 -15.01
C ILE A 96 -6.51 15.04 -14.70
N PHE A 97 -5.59 14.68 -13.80
CA PHE A 97 -4.42 15.52 -13.49
C PHE A 97 -3.49 15.70 -14.70
N GLY A 98 -3.34 14.66 -15.54
CA GLY A 98 -2.61 14.73 -16.79
C GLY A 98 -3.26 15.69 -17.80
N VAL A 99 -4.58 15.60 -17.99
CA VAL A 99 -5.35 16.48 -18.88
C VAL A 99 -5.30 17.94 -18.41
N LEU A 100 -5.42 18.16 -17.10
CA LEU A 100 -5.29 19.50 -16.50
C LEU A 100 -3.83 20.02 -16.49
N ARG A 101 -2.86 19.24 -16.98
CA ARG A 101 -1.42 19.56 -17.00
C ARG A 101 -0.89 20.01 -15.63
N LEU A 102 -1.39 19.39 -14.55
CA LEU A 102 -0.96 19.69 -13.18
C LEU A 102 0.48 19.24 -12.88
N GLY A 103 1.23 18.75 -13.87
CA GLY A 103 2.67 18.48 -13.75
C GLY A 103 3.46 19.72 -13.30
N PHE A 104 3.00 20.93 -13.63
CA PHE A 104 3.57 22.18 -13.10
C PHE A 104 3.60 22.19 -11.57
N LEU A 105 2.57 21.67 -10.89
CA LEU A 105 2.50 21.68 -9.42
C LEU A 105 3.64 20.86 -8.79
N THR A 106 4.08 19.79 -9.45
CA THR A 106 5.21 18.97 -8.97
C THR A 106 6.53 19.74 -8.99
N THR A 107 6.70 20.70 -9.91
CA THR A 107 7.87 21.58 -9.98
C THR A 107 7.88 22.64 -8.88
N TYR A 108 6.74 22.91 -8.23
CA TYR A 108 6.63 23.86 -7.12
C TYR A 108 6.84 23.21 -5.74
N LEU A 109 6.93 21.89 -5.67
CA LEU A 109 7.32 21.23 -4.43
C LEU A 109 8.82 21.49 -4.20
N SER A 110 9.14 22.04 -3.03
CA SER A 110 10.53 22.33 -2.68
C SER A 110 11.31 21.04 -2.43
N ASP A 111 12.60 21.02 -2.81
CA ASP A 111 13.49 19.87 -2.56
C ASP A 111 13.49 19.40 -1.09
N PRO A 112 13.48 20.30 -0.07
CA PRO A 112 13.35 19.90 1.33
C PRO A 112 12.04 19.18 1.65
N LEU A 113 10.93 19.57 1.01
CA LEU A 113 9.63 18.95 1.22
C LEU A 113 9.59 17.53 0.65
N VAL A 114 10.11 17.34 -0.57
CA VAL A 114 10.19 16.02 -1.21
C VAL A 114 11.14 15.10 -0.44
N SER A 115 12.29 15.62 0.00
CA SER A 115 13.27 14.90 0.81
C SER A 115 12.70 14.50 2.18
N GLY A 116 12.01 15.42 2.86
CA GLY A 116 11.36 15.18 4.14
C GLY A 116 10.24 14.13 4.02
N PHE A 117 9.40 14.23 2.98
CA PHE A 117 8.35 13.24 2.72
C PHE A 117 8.93 11.86 2.43
N THR A 118 9.99 11.78 1.62
CA THR A 118 10.65 10.51 1.27
C THR A 118 11.29 9.86 2.49
N THR A 119 11.98 10.65 3.32
CA THR A 119 12.61 10.17 4.56
C THR A 119 11.56 9.70 5.58
N GLY A 120 10.50 10.48 5.77
CA GLY A 120 9.39 10.10 6.65
C GLY A 120 8.67 8.84 6.16
N SER A 121 8.43 8.73 4.86
CA SER A 121 7.85 7.54 4.24
C SER A 121 8.74 6.31 4.37
N ALA A 122 10.06 6.46 4.22
CA ALA A 122 11.01 5.37 4.42
C ALA A 122 11.02 4.88 5.87
N ALA A 123 11.05 5.78 6.85
CA ALA A 123 10.93 5.44 8.26
C ALA A 123 9.59 4.74 8.56
N HIS A 124 8.49 5.23 7.99
CA HIS A 124 7.17 4.61 8.12
C HIS A 124 7.14 3.19 7.55
N VAL A 125 7.69 2.96 6.35
CA VAL A 125 7.81 1.63 5.74
C VAL A 125 8.67 0.71 6.62
N MET A 126 9.80 1.19 7.13
CA MET A 126 10.71 0.42 7.98
C MET A 126 10.01 -0.09 9.25
N VAL A 127 9.31 0.79 9.96
CA VAL A 127 8.52 0.40 11.15
C VAL A 127 7.42 -0.60 10.76
N SER A 128 6.77 -0.41 9.61
CA SER A 128 5.72 -1.31 9.15
C SER A 128 6.23 -2.72 8.79
N GLN A 129 7.48 -2.84 8.32
CA GLN A 129 8.10 -4.13 8.01
C GLN A 129 8.66 -4.86 9.23
N LEU A 130 8.97 -4.14 10.31
CA LEU A 130 9.65 -4.72 11.48
C LEU A 130 8.86 -5.88 12.11
N ASN A 131 7.53 -5.78 12.12
CA ASN A 131 6.64 -6.86 12.57
C ASN A 131 6.83 -8.15 11.75
N LYS A 132 7.04 -8.05 10.44
CA LYS A 132 7.26 -9.21 9.56
C LYS A 132 8.64 -9.82 9.78
N VAL A 133 9.65 -9.00 10.08
CA VAL A 133 11.01 -9.45 10.36
C VAL A 133 11.09 -10.21 11.70
N LEU A 134 10.39 -9.72 12.73
CA LEU A 134 10.35 -10.36 14.05
C LEU A 134 9.39 -11.56 14.14
N GLY A 135 8.60 -11.83 13.09
CA GLY A 135 7.69 -12.98 13.04
C GLY A 135 6.46 -12.88 13.96
N VAL A 136 6.20 -11.71 14.55
CA VAL A 136 5.09 -11.52 15.49
C VAL A 136 3.84 -11.04 14.74
N LYS A 137 2.71 -11.70 14.97
CA LYS A 137 1.39 -11.27 14.48
C LYS A 137 0.86 -10.14 15.37
N LEU A 138 1.21 -8.89 15.07
CA LEU A 138 0.65 -7.74 15.77
C LEU A 138 -0.71 -7.32 15.18
N PRO A 139 -1.66 -6.88 16.02
CA PRO A 139 -2.86 -6.20 15.54
C PRO A 139 -2.47 -4.94 14.75
N ARG A 140 -2.98 -4.84 13.52
CA ARG A 140 -2.79 -3.66 12.67
C ARG A 140 -3.70 -2.56 13.20
N HIS A 141 -3.12 -1.54 13.80
CA HIS A 141 -3.85 -0.34 14.19
C HIS A 141 -3.96 0.62 12.97
N GLU A 142 -4.88 1.60 13.00
CA GLU A 142 -4.89 2.74 12.05
C GLU A 142 -5.16 4.10 12.74
N GLY A 143 -4.75 5.21 12.11
CA GLY A 143 -5.04 6.58 12.56
C GLY A 143 -3.83 7.52 12.80
N MET A 144 -4.11 8.69 13.39
CA MET A 144 -3.06 9.62 13.84
C MET A 144 -2.40 9.04 15.11
N GLY A 145 -1.06 8.93 15.12
CA GLY A 145 -0.31 8.31 16.23
C GLY A 145 -0.03 6.82 16.08
N MET A 146 -0.12 6.31 14.86
CA MET A 146 0.04 4.89 14.55
C MET A 146 1.41 4.30 14.79
N LEU A 147 2.46 5.00 14.37
CA LEU A 147 3.84 4.59 14.54
C LEU A 147 4.20 4.36 16.03
N PRO A 148 3.94 5.30 16.96
CA PRO A 148 4.25 5.07 18.37
C PRO A 148 3.48 3.90 18.99
N ARG A 149 2.21 3.68 18.62
CA ARG A 149 1.43 2.53 19.10
C ARG A 149 2.01 1.20 18.59
N MET A 150 2.34 1.16 17.30
CA MET A 150 2.95 -0.01 16.66
C MET A 150 4.32 -0.34 17.28
N VAL A 151 5.14 0.67 17.58
CA VAL A 151 6.44 0.50 18.25
C VAL A 151 6.26 0.04 19.70
N ARG A 152 5.30 0.60 20.44
CA ARG A 152 4.97 0.15 21.80
C ARG A 152 4.57 -1.33 21.81
N ASP A 153 3.64 -1.70 20.95
CA ASP A 153 3.13 -3.07 20.87
C ASP A 153 4.22 -4.04 20.40
N LEU A 154 5.12 -3.58 19.52
CA LEU A 154 6.30 -4.34 19.11
C LEU A 154 7.21 -4.62 20.30
N ILE A 155 7.60 -3.59 21.06
CA ILE A 155 8.47 -3.71 22.25
C ILE A 155 7.84 -4.65 23.29
N MET A 156 6.54 -4.55 23.52
CA MET A 156 5.81 -5.43 24.44
C MET A 156 5.77 -6.87 23.93
N SER A 157 5.71 -7.09 22.62
CA SER A 157 5.63 -8.43 22.03
C SER A 157 6.98 -9.04 21.66
N VAL A 158 8.11 -8.34 21.85
CA VAL A 158 9.47 -8.88 21.62
C VAL A 158 9.71 -10.15 22.45
N GLY A 159 9.13 -10.27 23.65
CA GLY A 159 9.27 -11.45 24.50
C GLY A 159 8.58 -12.72 23.99
N SER A 160 7.70 -12.60 22.99
CA SER A 160 7.04 -13.73 22.31
C SER A 160 7.50 -13.87 20.84
N ALA A 161 8.55 -13.13 20.46
CA ALA A 161 9.13 -13.23 19.14
C ALA A 161 9.72 -14.62 18.93
N ASN A 162 9.47 -15.17 17.74
CA ASN A 162 9.93 -16.49 17.35
C ASN A 162 11.43 -16.40 16.99
N ILE A 163 12.28 -16.45 18.02
CA ILE A 163 13.74 -16.64 17.92
C ILE A 163 14.02 -18.13 18.06
#